data_AF-A0A2E7R102-F1
#
_entry.id   AF-A0A2E7R102-F1
#
_cell.length_a   1.000
_cell.length_b   1.000
_cell.length_c   1.000
_cell.angle_alpha   90.00
_cell.angle_beta   90.00
_cell.angle_gamma   90.00
#
_symmetry.space_group_name_H-M   'P 1'
#
loop_
_entity.id
_entity.type
_entity.pdbx_description
1 polymer ?
#
loop_
_entity_poly.entity_id
_entity_poly.type
_entity_poly.pdbx_seq_one_letter_code
_entity_poly.pdbx_strand_id
1 'polypeptide(L)'
;DALEKAGIVTNFNSIPFDDKPVREGGGIRLGTPAITSRGLKENHMSLIAEWITRALNNIQNEIELKIVRKEIQLFLENFPAPGIDLNT
;
A
#
# COMPACT_ATOMS: atom_id res chain seq x y z
N ASP A 1 -4.04 10.06 -1.34
CA ASP A 1 -2.80 10.84 -1.52
C ASP A 1 -1.60 10.28 -0.76
N ALA A 2 -1.56 10.29 0.58
CA ALA A 2 -0.35 9.88 1.33
C ALA A 2 0.10 8.43 1.03
N LEU A 3 -0.84 7.46 1.08
CA LEU A 3 -0.54 6.06 0.76
C LEU A 3 -0.02 5.89 -0.68
N GLU A 4 -0.63 6.59 -1.64
CA GLU A 4 -0.20 6.55 -3.05
C GLU A 4 1.22 7.11 -3.23
N LYS A 5 1.53 8.23 -2.58
CA LYS A 5 2.89 8.80 -2.55
C LYS A 5 3.89 7.81 -1.96
N ALA A 6 3.50 7.10 -0.89
CA ALA A 6 4.27 6.02 -0.30
C ALA A 6 4.32 4.74 -1.15
N GLY A 7 3.66 4.67 -2.32
CA GLY A 7 3.65 3.50 -3.20
C GLY A 7 2.66 2.40 -2.80
N ILE A 8 1.72 2.70 -1.91
CA ILE A 8 0.67 1.80 -1.46
C ILE A 8 -0.64 2.19 -2.16
N VAL A 9 -1.06 1.36 -3.11
CA VAL A 9 -2.29 1.60 -3.88
C VAL A 9 -3.48 0.99 -3.14
N THR A 10 -4.46 1.83 -2.83
CA THR A 10 -5.69 1.43 -2.13
C THR A 10 -6.90 2.10 -2.77
N ASN A 11 -8.10 1.73 -2.33
CA ASN A 11 -9.35 2.35 -2.74
C ASN A 11 -10.12 2.84 -1.52
N PHE A 12 -10.61 4.08 -1.60
CA PHE A 12 -11.56 4.60 -0.63
C PHE A 12 -12.85 3.80 -0.66
N ASN A 13 -13.39 3.54 0.53
CA ASN A 13 -14.63 2.79 0.69
C ASN A 13 -15.49 3.43 1.77
N SER A 14 -16.80 3.43 1.55
CA SER A 14 -17.75 3.89 2.56
C SER A 14 -17.78 2.92 3.74
N ILE A 15 -17.93 3.48 4.94
CA ILE A 15 -18.09 2.70 6.17
C ILE A 15 -19.51 2.87 6.73
N PRO A 16 -19.97 2.01 7.67
CA PRO A 16 -21.27 2.22 8.31
C PRO A 16 -21.36 3.63 8.92
N PHE A 17 -22.47 4.32 8.65
CA PHE A 17 -22.76 5.69 9.12
C PHE A 17 -21.79 6.76 8.59
N ASP A 18 -21.18 6.54 7.43
CA ASP A 18 -20.34 7.54 6.77
C ASP A 18 -21.11 8.85 6.52
N ASP A 19 -20.55 9.96 6.99
CA ASP A 19 -21.03 11.30 6.69
C ASP A 19 -20.34 11.90 5.45
N LYS A 20 -19.28 11.24 4.95
CA LYS A 20 -18.55 11.67 3.76
C LYS A 20 -19.24 11.26 2.46
N PRO A 21 -19.03 12.02 1.37
CA PRO A 21 -19.45 11.60 0.04
C PRO A 21 -18.89 10.22 -0.34
N VAL A 22 -19.68 9.43 -1.07
CA VAL A 22 -19.31 8.06 -1.52
C VAL A 22 -17.95 8.02 -2.24
N ARG A 23 -17.60 9.08 -2.97
CA ARG A 23 -16.33 9.19 -3.71
C ARG A 23 -15.11 9.37 -2.80
N GLU A 24 -15.31 9.93 -1.61
CA GLU A 24 -14.24 10.22 -0.65
C GLU A 24 -14.12 9.10 0.37
N GLY A 25 -15.25 8.60 0.89
CA GLY A 25 -15.29 7.51 1.85
C GLY A 25 -14.59 7.79 3.19
N GLY A 26 -15.11 7.19 4.26
CA GLY A 26 -14.53 7.24 5.60
C GLY A 26 -13.41 6.23 5.81
N GLY A 27 -13.28 5.21 4.95
CA GLY A 27 -12.33 4.12 5.12
C GLY A 27 -11.59 3.71 3.85
N ILE A 28 -10.74 2.70 4.00
CA ILE A 28 -10.02 2.03 2.92
C ILE A 28 -10.30 0.53 2.97
N ARG A 29 -10.34 -0.10 1.79
CA ARG A 29 -10.43 -1.57 1.70
C ARG A 29 -9.09 -2.13 1.26
N LEU A 30 -8.60 -3.12 2.01
CA LEU A 30 -7.35 -3.83 1.73
C LEU A 30 -7.66 -5.27 1.29
N GLY A 31 -6.84 -5.80 0.40
CA GLY A 31 -6.92 -7.19 -0.06
C GLY A 31 -5.53 -7.76 -0.26
N THR A 32 -5.36 -9.04 0.09
CA THR A 32 -4.11 -9.78 -0.08
C THR A 32 -3.86 -10.39 -1.48
N PRO A 33 -4.85 -10.62 -2.38
CA PRO A 33 -4.60 -11.37 -3.62
C PRO A 33 -3.43 -10.85 -4.47
N ALA A 34 -3.30 -9.54 -4.66
CA ALA A 34 -2.26 -8.96 -5.52
C ALA A 34 -0.85 -9.24 -4.99
N ILE A 35 -0.66 -9.16 -3.67
CA ILE A 35 0.65 -9.38 -3.04
C ILE A 35 0.95 -10.88 -2.87
N THR A 36 -0.06 -11.70 -2.57
CA THR A 36 0.14 -13.16 -2.45
C THR A 36 0.45 -13.81 -3.79
N SER A 37 -0.11 -13.31 -4.90
CA SER A 37 0.24 -13.77 -6.26
C SER A 37 1.68 -13.45 -6.66
N ARG A 38 2.35 -12.51 -5.97
CA ARG A 38 3.78 -12.21 -6.12
C ARG A 38 4.68 -13.07 -5.22
N GLY A 39 4.09 -13.93 -4.39
CA GLY A 39 4.82 -14.81 -3.47
C GLY A 39 4.93 -14.31 -2.03
N LEU A 40 4.30 -13.18 -1.67
CA LEU A 40 4.30 -12.72 -0.27
C LEU A 40 3.51 -13.69 0.64
N LYS A 41 3.96 -13.81 1.89
CA LYS A 41 3.44 -14.72 2.92
C LYS A 41 3.11 -13.95 4.19
N GLU A 42 2.55 -14.65 5.18
CA GLU A 42 2.06 -14.13 6.45
C GLU A 42 3.14 -13.35 7.22
N ASN A 43 4.39 -13.83 7.19
CA ASN A 43 5.54 -13.18 7.84
C ASN A 43 5.87 -11.80 7.24
N HIS A 44 5.41 -11.47 6.03
CA HIS A 44 5.59 -10.16 5.41
C HIS A 44 4.48 -9.17 5.77
N MET A 45 3.35 -9.62 6.31
CA MET A 45 2.18 -8.75 6.54
C MET A 45 2.42 -7.70 7.62
N SER A 46 3.21 -8.02 8.65
CA SER A 46 3.58 -7.06 9.70
C SER A 46 4.36 -5.87 9.13
N LEU A 47 5.31 -6.13 8.21
CA LEU A 47 6.08 -5.07 7.55
C LEU A 47 5.19 -4.19 6.66
N ILE A 48 4.23 -4.79 5.95
CA ILE A 48 3.25 -4.04 5.15
C ILE A 48 2.39 -3.14 6.04
N ALA A 49 1.92 -3.65 7.19
CA ALA A 49 1.16 -2.88 8.15
C ALA A 49 2.00 -1.71 8.74
N GLU A 50 3.29 -1.93 8.96
CA GLU A 50 4.22 -0.88 9.39
C GLU A 50 4.33 0.25 8.37
N TRP A 51 4.53 -0.07 7.08
CA TRP A 51 4.57 0.96 6.03
C TRP A 51 3.26 1.73 5.89
N ILE A 52 2.11 1.06 6.00
CA ILE A 52 0.79 1.72 6.02
C ILE A 52 0.71 2.69 7.19
N THR A 53 1.10 2.24 8.39
CA THR A 53 1.07 3.06 9.61
C THR A 53 2.00 4.26 9.51
N ARG A 54 3.24 4.05 9.03
CA ARG A 54 4.20 5.14 8.81
C ARG A 54 3.66 6.19 7.85
N ALA A 55 3.07 5.77 6.73
CA ALA A 55 2.49 6.70 5.76
C ALA A 55 1.30 7.48 6.33
N LEU A 56 0.39 6.82 7.08
CA LEU A 56 -0.78 7.47 7.68
C LEU A 56 -0.42 8.42 8.83
N ASN A 57 0.62 8.12 9.60
CA ASN A 57 1.11 9.01 10.66
C ASN A 57 1.89 10.21 10.12
N ASN A 58 2.30 10.17 8.85
CA ASN A 58 3.17 11.16 8.21
C ASN A 58 2.56 11.74 6.93
N ILE A 59 1.24 11.92 6.89
CA ILE A 59 0.48 12.28 5.68
C ILE A 59 0.96 13.54 4.95
N GLN A 60 1.62 14.48 5.64
CA GLN A 60 2.16 15.72 5.08
C GLN A 60 3.70 15.71 4.95
N ASN A 61 4.38 14.68 5.45
CA ASN A 61 5.84 14.59 5.41
C ASN A 61 6.30 13.88 4.13
N GLU A 62 6.47 14.65 3.08
CA GLU A 62 6.90 14.18 1.75
C GLU A 62 8.22 13.39 1.77
N ILE A 63 9.11 13.67 2.72
CA ILE A 63 10.39 12.96 2.84
C ILE A 63 10.14 11.54 3.33
N GLU A 64 9.38 11.38 4.41
CA GLU A 64 9.04 10.06 4.95
C GLU A 64 8.26 9.21 3.95
N LEU A 65 7.30 9.80 3.22
CA LEU A 65 6.55 9.09 2.19
C LEU A 65 7.46 8.57 1.06
N LYS A 66 8.47 9.35 0.65
CA LYS A 66 9.46 8.91 -0.34
C LYS A 66 10.37 7.80 0.18
N ILE A 67 10.74 7.85 1.46
CA ILE A 67 11.52 6.79 2.12
C ILE A 67 10.72 5.48 2.11
N VAL A 68 9.47 5.50 2.59
CA VAL A 68 8.59 4.32 2.59
C VAL A 68 8.41 3.76 1.18
N ARG A 69 8.20 4.62 0.18
CA ARG A 69 8.11 4.19 -1.22
C ARG A 69 9.36 3.45 -1.68
N LYS A 70 10.55 3.97 -1.32
CA LYS A 70 11.81 3.36 -1.73
C LYS A 70 12.05 2.01 -1.05
N GLU A 71 11.72 1.90 0.24
CA GLU A 71 11.77 0.63 0.98
C GLU A 71 10.85 -0.42 0.35
N ILE A 72 9.60 -0.06 0.03
CA ILE A 72 8.65 -0.94 -0.66
C ILE A 72 9.21 -1.39 -2.01
N GLN A 73 9.75 -0.46 -2.80
CA GLN A 73 10.33 -0.78 -4.11
C GLN A 73 11.46 -1.81 -3.98
N LEU A 74 12.42 -1.57 -3.09
CA LEU A 74 13.56 -2.46 -2.86
C LEU A 74 13.11 -3.84 -2.34
N PHE A 75 12.14 -3.88 -1.42
CA PHE A 75 11.61 -5.13 -0.93
C PHE A 75 10.98 -5.97 -2.06
N LEU A 76 10.20 -5.30 -2.92
CA LEU A 76 9.47 -5.92 -4.02
C LEU A 76 10.34 -6.38 -5.19
N GLU A 77 11.62 -5.99 -5.27
CA GLU A 77 12.58 -6.53 -6.24
C GLU A 77 12.73 -8.06 -6.09
N ASN A 78 12.54 -8.59 -4.88
CA ASN A 78 12.58 -10.04 -4.61
C ASN A 78 11.24 -10.75 -4.92
N PHE A 79 10.21 -10.01 -5.29
CA PHE A 79 8.85 -10.52 -5.50
C PHE A 79 8.29 -9.95 -6.81
N PRO A 80 8.80 -10.39 -7.97
CA PRO A 80 8.40 -9.83 -9.26
C PRO A 80 6.90 -10.03 -9.52
N ALA A 81 6.31 -9.13 -10.31
CA ALA A 81 4.91 -9.23 -10.69
C ALA A 81 4.71 -10.43 -11.64
N PRO A 82 3.69 -11.27 -11.41
CA PRO A 82 3.39 -12.38 -12.31
C PRO A 82 3.00 -11.85 -13.69
N GLY A 83 3.42 -12.56 -14.75
CA GLY A 83 3.08 -12.21 -16.13
C GLY A 83 3.92 -11.07 -16.74
N ILE A 84 4.95 -10.59 -16.04
CA ILE A 84 5.94 -9.64 -16.58
C ILE A 84 7.27 -10.37 -16.69
N ASP A 85 7.84 -10.43 -17.90
CA ASP A 85 9.24 -10.83 -18.08
C ASP A 85 10.14 -9.63 -17.77
N LEU A 86 11.06 -9.81 -16.82
CA LEU A 86 12.01 -8.77 -16.41
C LEU A 86 13.35 -8.89 -17.15
N ASN A 87 13.51 -9.92 -17.99
CA ASN A 87 14.73 -10.18 -18.77
C ASN A 87 14.62 -9.77 -20.25
N THR A 88 13.48 -9.17 -20.65
CA THR A 88 13.28 -8.49 -21.93
C THR A 88 13.35 -6.98 -21.76
#